data_AF-A0A536ZT68-F1
#
_entry.id   AF-A0A536ZT68-F1
#
_cell.length_a   1.000
_cell.length_b   1.000
_cell.length_c   1.000
_cell.angle_alpha   90.00
_cell.angle_beta   90.00
_cell.angle_gamma   90.00
#
_symmetry.space_group_name_H-M   'P 1'
#
loop_
_entity.id
_entity.type
_entity.pdbx_description
1 polymer ?
#
loop_
_entity_poly.entity_id
_entity_poly.type
_entity_poly.pdbx_seq_one_letter_code
_entity_poly.pdbx_strand_id
1 'polypeptide(L)'
;MVRFAGVLLLAAAGVALAQGEARLISAPSLSGFERDASLQRGARNFANYCLNCHSAQYMRYNRLTDLGLTLAQIKDNLMFATDKIGGTMTVAMTTADATAWFGAAPPDLSVEARVRGR
;
A
#
# COMPACT_ATOMS: atom_id res chain seq x y z
N MET A 1 43.11 39.80 -11.34
CA MET A 1 43.15 38.72 -10.34
C MET A 1 41.76 38.48 -9.75
N VAL A 2 40.81 37.88 -10.47
CA VAL A 2 39.45 37.58 -9.89
C VAL A 2 38.86 36.27 -10.43
N ARG A 3 39.63 35.44 -11.17
CA ARG A 3 39.10 34.24 -11.85
C ARG A 3 39.31 32.91 -11.10
N PHE A 4 39.81 32.94 -9.86
CA PHE A 4 40.03 31.72 -9.07
C PHE A 4 39.06 31.54 -7.89
N ALA A 5 38.23 32.54 -7.56
CA ALA A 5 37.30 32.47 -6.43
C ALA A 5 36.02 31.64 -6.74
N GLY A 6 35.64 31.51 -8.02
CA GLY A 6 34.40 30.83 -8.42
C GLY A 6 34.45 29.29 -8.37
N VAL A 7 35.65 28.70 -8.45
CA VAL A 7 35.81 27.23 -8.48
C VAL A 7 35.76 26.64 -7.06
N LEU A 8 36.11 27.41 -6.03
CA LEU A 8 36.14 26.93 -4.64
C LEU A 8 34.74 26.80 -4.01
N LEU A 9 33.73 27.51 -4.51
CA LEU A 9 32.36 27.48 -3.96
C LEU A 9 31.51 26.30 -4.44
N LEU A 10 31.91 25.56 -5.48
CA LEU A 10 31.19 24.35 -5.93
C LEU A 10 31.57 23.09 -5.13
N ALA A 11 32.67 23.10 -4.38
CA ALA A 11 33.13 21.94 -3.61
C ALA A 11 32.38 21.73 -2.28
N ALA A 12 31.53 22.69 -1.88
CA ALA A 12 30.76 22.64 -0.63
C ALA A 12 29.37 22.02 -0.78
N ALA A 13 29.02 21.46 -1.96
CA ALA A 13 27.85 20.60 -2.09
C ALA A 13 28.14 19.28 -1.37
N GLY A 14 28.04 19.30 -0.05
CA GLY A 14 28.16 18.13 0.80
C GLY A 14 27.22 17.05 0.29
N VAL A 15 27.77 15.88 0.00
CA VAL A 15 26.99 14.68 -0.24
C VAL A 15 26.19 14.38 1.03
N ALA A 16 24.94 14.82 1.05
CA ALA A 16 23.99 14.41 2.08
C ALA A 16 23.65 12.93 1.81
N LEU A 17 24.54 12.04 2.24
CA LEU A 17 24.27 10.61 2.28
C LEU A 17 23.20 10.38 3.34
N ALA A 18 21.95 10.26 2.90
CA ALA A 18 20.86 9.73 3.72
C ALA A 18 21.05 8.22 3.91
N GLN A 19 22.16 7.82 4.54
CA GLN A 19 22.39 6.45 5.00
C GLN A 19 22.01 6.37 6.48
N GLY A 20 20.73 6.60 6.77
CA GLY A 20 20.16 6.16 8.03
C GLY A 20 19.72 4.71 7.85
N GLU A 21 20.37 3.76 8.54
CA GLU A 21 19.73 2.46 8.75
C GLU A 21 18.42 2.73 9.49
N ALA A 22 17.29 2.57 8.79
CA ALA A 22 15.99 2.62 9.42
C ALA A 22 15.90 1.40 10.34
N ARG A 23 16.17 1.61 11.64
CA ARG A 23 15.95 0.58 12.66
C ARG A 23 14.47 0.26 12.66
N LEU A 24 14.10 -0.88 12.07
CA LEU A 24 12.75 -1.41 12.14
C LEU A 24 12.47 -1.73 13.60
N ILE A 25 11.55 -0.98 14.20
CA ILE A 25 10.99 -1.33 15.50
C ILE A 25 9.83 -2.29 15.27
N SER A 26 9.73 -3.33 16.08
CA SER A 26 8.58 -4.23 16.03
C SER A 26 7.31 -3.46 16.34
N ALA A 27 6.28 -3.67 15.52
CA ALA A 27 4.95 -3.18 15.85
C ALA A 27 4.48 -3.81 17.17
N PRO A 28 3.73 -3.06 18.00
CA PRO A 28 3.13 -3.63 19.20
C PRO A 28 2.17 -4.77 18.83
N SER A 29 2.09 -5.77 19.70
CA SER A 29 1.04 -6.80 19.62
C SER A 29 -0.31 -6.15 19.94
N LEU A 30 -1.17 -5.99 18.93
CA LEU A 30 -2.51 -5.45 19.10
C LEU A 30 -3.52 -6.59 19.33
N SER A 31 -4.51 -6.35 20.18
CA SER A 31 -5.59 -7.31 20.44
C SER A 31 -6.95 -6.60 20.55
N GLY A 32 -8.03 -7.38 20.42
CA GLY A 32 -9.40 -6.88 20.54
C GLY A 32 -9.69 -5.67 19.65
N PHE A 33 -10.29 -4.64 20.25
CA PHE A 33 -10.73 -3.43 19.56
C PHE A 33 -9.59 -2.66 18.85
N GLU A 34 -8.40 -2.59 19.47
CA GLU A 34 -7.27 -1.84 18.89
C GLU A 34 -6.77 -2.48 17.59
N ARG A 35 -6.74 -3.82 17.57
CA ARG A 35 -6.41 -4.60 16.36
C ARG A 35 -7.43 -4.32 15.27
N ASP A 36 -8.72 -4.39 15.58
CA ASP A 36 -9.79 -4.20 14.58
C ASP A 36 -9.78 -2.78 14.03
N ALA A 37 -9.62 -1.75 14.88
CA ALA A 37 -9.47 -0.36 14.44
C ALA A 37 -8.25 -0.18 13.52
N SER A 38 -7.14 -0.86 13.80
CA SER A 38 -5.95 -0.86 12.92
C SER A 38 -6.24 -1.52 11.57
N LEU A 39 -6.89 -2.68 11.58
CA LEU A 39 -7.26 -3.40 10.36
C LEU A 39 -8.29 -2.64 9.53
N GLN A 40 -9.25 -1.94 10.14
CA GLN A 40 -10.19 -1.06 9.43
C GLN A 40 -9.47 0.09 8.72
N ARG A 41 -8.48 0.73 9.37
CA ARG A 41 -7.63 1.74 8.70
C ARG A 41 -6.86 1.12 7.53
N GLY A 42 -6.35 -0.10 7.71
CA GLY A 42 -5.70 -0.87 6.65
C GLY A 42 -6.63 -1.14 5.46
N ALA A 43 -7.84 -1.62 5.71
CA ALA A 43 -8.86 -1.88 4.68
C ALA A 43 -9.22 -0.60 3.90
N ARG A 44 -9.40 0.53 4.60
CA ARG A 44 -9.61 1.84 3.96
C ARG A 44 -8.43 2.21 3.08
N ASN A 45 -7.20 2.13 3.58
CA ASN A 45 -6.02 2.51 2.82
C ASN A 45 -5.83 1.60 1.59
N PHE A 46 -6.06 0.29 1.74
CA PHE A 46 -6.01 -0.66 0.65
C PHE A 46 -7.03 -0.31 -0.45
N ALA A 47 -8.29 -0.12 -0.08
CA ALA A 47 -9.36 0.20 -1.04
C ALA A 47 -9.14 1.53 -1.77
N ASN A 48 -8.64 2.55 -1.08
CA ASN A 48 -8.48 3.89 -1.67
C ASN A 48 -7.20 4.06 -2.50
N TYR A 49 -6.13 3.34 -2.16
CA TYR A 49 -4.81 3.60 -2.76
C TYR A 49 -4.20 2.38 -3.44
N CYS A 50 -4.33 1.19 -2.84
CA CYS A 50 -3.66 -0.01 -3.35
C CYS A 50 -4.49 -0.70 -4.43
N LEU A 51 -5.81 -0.75 -4.26
CA LEU A 51 -6.77 -1.45 -5.12
C LEU A 51 -6.96 -0.79 -6.50
N ASN A 52 -6.16 0.22 -6.84
CA ASN A 52 -6.09 0.74 -8.20
C ASN A 52 -5.07 -0.03 -9.06
N CYS A 53 -4.07 -0.63 -8.43
CA CYS A 53 -3.00 -1.38 -9.10
C CYS A 53 -2.92 -2.84 -8.64
N HIS A 54 -3.16 -3.11 -7.36
CA HIS A 54 -3.02 -4.43 -6.77
C HIS A 54 -4.38 -5.06 -6.48
N SER A 55 -4.58 -6.28 -6.98
CA SER A 55 -5.73 -7.09 -6.56
C SER A 55 -5.49 -7.72 -5.18
N ALA A 56 -6.59 -8.10 -4.53
CA ALA A 56 -6.61 -9.10 -3.47
C ALA A 56 -7.69 -10.13 -3.85
N GLN A 57 -7.42 -10.90 -4.91
CA GLN A 57 -8.39 -11.76 -5.57
C GLN A 57 -8.95 -12.91 -4.71
N TYR A 58 -8.30 -13.26 -3.59
CA TYR A 58 -8.82 -14.24 -2.63
C TYR A 58 -9.59 -13.61 -1.46
N MET A 59 -9.69 -12.28 -1.43
CA MET A 59 -10.46 -11.55 -0.42
C MET A 59 -11.80 -11.09 -1.01
N ARG A 60 -12.89 -11.34 -0.27
CA ARG A 60 -14.23 -10.85 -0.62
C ARG A 60 -14.63 -9.69 0.28
N TYR A 61 -15.34 -8.71 -0.26
CA TYR A 61 -15.75 -7.52 0.48
C TYR A 61 -16.58 -7.84 1.73
N ASN A 62 -17.51 -8.81 1.63
CA ASN A 62 -18.31 -9.23 2.78
C ASN A 62 -17.49 -9.80 3.95
N ARG A 63 -16.25 -10.25 3.73
CA ARG A 63 -15.39 -10.75 4.82
C ARG A 63 -14.80 -9.64 5.67
N LEU A 64 -14.87 -8.38 5.22
CA LEU A 64 -14.50 -7.22 6.04
C LEU A 64 -15.39 -7.05 7.27
N THR A 65 -16.53 -7.76 7.35
CA THR A 65 -17.32 -7.87 8.58
C THR A 65 -16.55 -8.50 9.74
N ASP A 66 -15.53 -9.32 9.46
CA ASP A 66 -14.65 -9.88 10.49
C ASP A 66 -13.85 -8.80 11.22
N LEU A 67 -13.77 -7.61 10.64
CA LEU A 67 -13.14 -6.43 11.23
C LEU A 67 -14.14 -5.57 12.01
N GLY A 68 -15.38 -6.04 12.23
CA GLY A 68 -16.44 -5.29 12.91
C GLY A 68 -17.15 -4.24 12.04
N LEU A 69 -16.94 -4.26 10.72
CA LEU A 69 -17.65 -3.36 9.79
C LEU A 69 -19.03 -3.91 9.44
N THR A 70 -20.01 -3.02 9.30
CA THR A 70 -21.33 -3.38 8.76
C THR A 70 -21.29 -3.49 7.24
N LEU A 71 -22.23 -4.24 6.66
CA LEU A 71 -22.35 -4.34 5.20
C LEU A 71 -22.61 -2.98 4.54
N ALA A 72 -23.34 -2.08 5.20
CA ALA A 72 -23.58 -0.72 4.72
C ALA A 72 -22.26 0.07 4.66
N GLN A 73 -21.48 0.06 5.74
CA GLN A 73 -20.18 0.74 5.77
C GLN A 73 -19.22 0.23 4.67
N ILE A 74 -19.21 -1.08 4.41
CA ILE A 74 -18.38 -1.66 3.35
C ILE A 74 -18.83 -1.16 1.97
N LYS A 75 -20.15 -1.21 1.69
CA LYS A 75 -20.71 -0.75 0.42
C LYS A 75 -20.46 0.73 0.19
N ASP A 76 -20.74 1.56 1.19
CA ASP A 76 -20.74 3.00 1.03
C ASP A 76 -19.32 3.59 0.97
N ASN A 77 -18.31 2.90 1.52
CA ASN A 77 -16.98 3.47 1.73
C ASN A 77 -15.80 2.69 1.15
N LEU A 78 -15.98 1.42 0.75
CA LEU A 78 -14.86 0.55 0.37
C LEU A 78 -15.05 -0.13 -1.00
N MET A 79 -16.29 -0.22 -1.49
CA MET A 79 -16.63 -0.92 -2.72
C MET A 79 -16.60 0.01 -3.95
N PHE A 80 -15.40 0.43 -4.34
CA PHE A 80 -15.22 1.29 -5.52
C PHE A 80 -15.08 0.52 -6.84
N ALA A 81 -14.61 -0.73 -6.78
CA ALA A 81 -14.31 -1.55 -7.96
C ALA A 81 -15.41 -2.56 -8.32
N THR A 82 -16.45 -2.70 -7.48
CA THR A 82 -17.58 -3.59 -7.74
C THR A 82 -18.79 -3.21 -6.90
N ASP A 83 -19.96 -3.55 -7.41
CA ASP A 83 -21.28 -3.38 -6.82
C ASP A 83 -21.79 -4.69 -6.17
N LYS A 84 -20.99 -5.77 -6.24
CA LYS A 84 -21.30 -7.08 -5.63
C LYS A 84 -20.58 -7.25 -4.29
N ILE A 85 -21.32 -7.23 -3.18
CA ILE A 85 -20.75 -7.39 -1.82
C ILE A 85 -20.06 -8.74 -1.59
N GLY A 86 -20.48 -9.79 -2.31
CA GLY A 86 -19.81 -11.10 -2.29
C GLY A 86 -18.66 -11.24 -3.30
N GLY A 87 -18.39 -10.20 -4.08
CA GLY A 87 -17.32 -10.15 -5.07
C GLY A 87 -15.94 -10.05 -4.42
N THR A 88 -14.92 -10.35 -5.23
CA THR A 88 -13.52 -10.25 -4.84
C THR A 88 -12.95 -8.86 -5.15
N MET A 89 -11.82 -8.52 -4.54
CA MET A 89 -11.14 -7.24 -4.76
C MET A 89 -10.20 -7.35 -5.97
N THR A 90 -10.67 -6.93 -7.14
CA THR A 90 -9.92 -7.02 -8.40
C THR A 90 -9.78 -5.65 -9.06
N VAL A 91 -8.69 -5.44 -9.80
CA VAL A 91 -8.47 -4.27 -10.64
C VAL A 91 -8.93 -4.51 -12.09
N ALA A 92 -9.21 -3.43 -12.82
CA ALA A 92 -9.52 -3.50 -14.25
C ALA A 92 -8.26 -3.63 -15.12
N MET A 93 -7.08 -3.28 -14.60
CA MET A 93 -5.82 -3.29 -15.34
C MET A 93 -5.42 -4.71 -15.75
N THR A 94 -5.10 -4.90 -17.03
CA THR A 94 -4.62 -6.19 -17.54
C THR A 94 -3.11 -6.35 -17.35
N THR A 95 -2.60 -7.58 -17.40
CA THR A 95 -1.16 -7.86 -17.37
C THR A 95 -0.42 -7.18 -18.52
N ALA A 96 -1.04 -7.09 -19.70
CA ALA A 96 -0.46 -6.44 -20.87
C ALA A 96 -0.30 -4.93 -20.65
N ASP A 97 -1.36 -4.27 -20.17
CA ASP A 97 -1.32 -2.84 -19.81
C ASP A 97 -0.27 -2.57 -18.73
N ALA A 98 -0.28 -3.38 -17.66
CA ALA A 98 0.67 -3.21 -16.57
C ALA A 98 2.12 -3.38 -17.02
N THR A 99 2.40 -4.33 -17.90
CA THR A 99 3.74 -4.52 -18.48
C THR A 99 4.13 -3.34 -19.36
N ALA A 100 3.20 -2.83 -20.17
CA ALA A 100 3.44 -1.67 -21.03
C ALA A 100 3.69 -0.38 -20.23
N TRP A 101 2.99 -0.18 -19.11
CA TRP A 101 3.06 1.06 -18.33
C TRP A 101 4.14 1.03 -17.24
N PHE A 102 4.34 -0.11 -16.58
CA PHE A 102 5.21 -0.26 -15.41
C PHE A 102 6.38 -1.21 -15.62
N GLY A 103 6.49 -1.87 -16.78
CA GLY A 103 7.52 -2.86 -17.09
C GLY A 103 7.27 -4.26 -16.52
N ALA A 104 6.32 -4.40 -15.59
CA ALA A 104 5.86 -5.68 -15.04
C ALA A 104 4.46 -5.53 -14.43
N ALA A 105 3.73 -6.64 -14.34
CA ALA A 105 2.46 -6.65 -13.62
C ALA A 105 2.68 -6.55 -12.10
N PRO A 106 1.93 -5.68 -11.40
CA PRO A 106 1.99 -5.63 -9.94
C PRO A 106 1.51 -6.96 -9.33
N PRO A 107 2.11 -7.41 -8.22
CA PRO A 107 1.70 -8.64 -7.57
C PRO A 107 0.29 -8.52 -6.99
N ASP A 108 -0.43 -9.64 -6.96
CA ASP A 108 -1.64 -9.76 -6.13
C ASP A 108 -1.25 -9.83 -4.65
N LEU A 109 -1.96 -9.08 -3.81
CA LEU A 109 -1.63 -8.91 -2.39
C LEU A 109 -2.42 -9.82 -1.45
N SER A 110 -3.20 -10.78 -1.96
CA SER A 110 -4.05 -11.64 -1.12
C SER A 110 -3.29 -12.38 -0.03
N VAL A 111 -2.04 -12.76 -0.29
CA VAL A 111 -1.21 -13.58 0.61
C VAL A 111 0.17 -12.98 0.87
N GLU A 112 0.40 -11.73 0.48
CA GLU A 112 1.74 -11.13 0.54
C GLU A 112 2.29 -11.05 1.96
N ALA A 113 1.43 -10.77 2.94
CA ALA A 113 1.79 -10.80 4.36
C ALA A 113 2.27 -12.17 4.83
N ARG A 114 1.82 -13.28 4.22
CA ARG A 114 2.30 -14.63 4.55
C ARG A 114 3.61 -14.96 3.84
N VAL A 115 3.77 -14.48 2.60
CA VAL A 115 4.98 -14.72 1.80
C VAL A 115 6.17 -13.95 2.36
N ARG A 116 5.94 -12.74 2.87
CA ARG A 116 7.01 -11.81 3.30
C ARG A 116 6.95 -11.39 4.76
N GLY A 117 5.92 -11.78 5.51
CA GLY A 117 5.84 -11.51 6.94
C GLY A 117 6.98 -12.21 7.68
N ARG A 118 7.79 -11.42 8.37
CA ARG A 118 8.85 -11.88 9.26
C ARG A 118 8.40 -11.73 10.70
#